data_AF-A0A661YYL6-F1
#
_entry.id   AF-A0A661YYL6-F1
#
_cell.length_a   1.000
_cell.length_b   1.000
_cell.length_c   1.000
_cell.angle_alpha   90.00
_cell.angle_beta   90.00
_cell.angle_gamma   90.00
#
_symmetry.space_group_name_H-M   'P 1'
#
loop_
_entity.id
_entity.type
_entity.pdbx_description
1 polymer ?
#
loop_
_entity_poly.entity_id
_entity_poly.type
_entity_poly.pdbx_seq_one_letter_code
_entity_poly.pdbx_strand_id
1 'polypeptide(L)' 'MSKEKKVHTGFRITKENLELLKFYEKNLGLNRTSVLELILTISGRDKKMMLSLLKKAIS' A
#
# COMPACT_ATOMS: atom_id res chain seq x y z
N MET A 1 19.05 -13.48 -7.65
CA MET A 1 17.93 -13.09 -6.78
C MET A 1 16.74 -13.99 -7.10
N SER A 2 16.27 -14.79 -6.15
CA SER A 2 15.07 -15.62 -6.33
C SER A 2 13.89 -14.72 -6.68
N LYS A 3 13.25 -14.93 -7.83
CA LYS A 3 12.05 -14.19 -8.22
C LYS A 3 10.96 -14.53 -7.19
N GLU A 4 10.63 -13.58 -6.33
CA GLU A 4 9.49 -13.72 -5.42
C GLU A 4 8.22 -14.02 -6.22
N LYS A 5 7.40 -14.95 -5.74
CA LYS A 5 6.14 -15.33 -6.39
C LYS A 5 5.12 -14.22 -6.19
N LYS A 6 5.01 -13.30 -7.16
CA LYS A 6 3.99 -12.24 -7.15
C LYS A 6 2.61 -12.81 -7.45
N VAL A 7 1.60 -12.38 -6.70
CA VAL A 7 0.19 -12.77 -6.89
C VAL A 7 -0.59 -11.58 -7.43
N HIS A 8 -1.38 -11.79 -8.49
CA HIS A 8 -2.25 -10.75 -9.03
C HIS A 8 -3.54 -10.65 -8.21
N THR A 9 -3.69 -9.56 -7.47
CA THR A 9 -4.86 -9.30 -6.62
C THR A 9 -5.78 -8.29 -7.32
N GLY A 10 -6.87 -8.75 -7.94
CA GLY A 10 -7.81 -7.90 -8.68
C GLY A 10 -8.80 -7.14 -7.78
N PHE A 11 -8.31 -6.30 -6.87
CA PHE A 11 -9.17 -5.53 -5.96
C PHE A 11 -9.58 -4.17 -6.53
N ARG A 12 -10.70 -3.66 -6.04
CA ARG A 12 -11.23 -2.33 -6.35
C ARG A 12 -10.91 -1.36 -5.21
N ILE A 13 -10.64 -0.11 -5.55
CA ILE A 13 -10.41 0.99 -4.59
C ILE A 13 -11.25 2.19 -4.96
N THR A 14 -11.48 3.09 -4.00
CA THR A 14 -12.15 4.36 -4.24
C THR A 14 -11.32 5.27 -5.15
N LYS A 15 -11.97 6.26 -5.76
CA LYS A 15 -11.32 7.23 -6.64
C LYS A 15 -10.27 8.04 -5.87
N GLU A 16 -10.58 8.46 -4.65
CA GLU A 16 -9.68 9.22 -3.78
C GLU A 16 -8.40 8.42 -3.49
N ASN A 17 -8.52 7.13 -3.17
CA ASN A 17 -7.37 6.27 -2.94
C ASN A 17 -6.56 6.03 -4.21
N LEU A 18 -7.20 5.97 -5.37
CA LEU A 18 -6.50 5.89 -6.65
C LEU A 18 -5.68 7.16 -6.94
N GLU A 19 -6.24 8.34 -6.68
CA GLU A 19 -5.52 9.61 -6.86
C GLU A 19 -4.35 9.75 -5.87
N LEU A 20 -4.52 9.29 -4.62
CA LEU A 20 -3.43 9.22 -3.66
C LEU A 20 -2.30 8.29 -4.13
N LEU A 21 -2.63 7.13 -4.70
CA LEU A 21 -1.63 6.24 -5.30
C LEU A 21 -0.90 6.91 -6.46
N LYS A 22 -1.60 7.59 -7.36
CA LYS A 22 -0.98 8.35 -8.47
C LYS A 22 -0.05 9.45 -7.97
N PHE A 23 -0.41 10.13 -6.89
CA PHE A 23 0.46 11.13 -6.26
C PHE A 23 1.79 10.49 -5.85
N TYR A 24 1.75 9.34 -5.17
CA TYR A 24 2.98 8.65 -4.78
C TYR A 24 3.75 8.07 -5.97
N GLU A 25 3.07 7.51 -6.97
CA GLU A 25 3.70 7.05 -8.21
C GLU A 25 4.55 8.16 -8.84
N LYS A 26 3.97 9.36 -8.99
CA LYS A 26 4.64 10.52 -9.59
C LYS A 26 5.82 11.01 -8.75
N ASN A 27 5.66 11.13 -7.44
CA ASN A 27 6.70 11.70 -6.58
C ASN A 27 7.86 10.73 -6.31
N LEU A 28 7.60 9.41 -6.33
CA LEU A 28 8.62 8.40 -6.07
C LEU A 28 9.24 7.84 -7.35
N GLY A 29 8.66 8.13 -8.53
CA GLY A 29 9.10 7.55 -9.79
C GLY A 29 8.88 6.03 -9.87
N LEU A 30 7.86 5.52 -9.17
CA LEU A 30 7.56 4.09 -9.03
C LEU A 30 6.24 3.75 -9.72
N ASN A 31 6.11 2.52 -10.20
CA ASN A 31 4.82 2.02 -10.66
C ASN A 31 3.87 1.74 -9.47
N ARG A 32 2.57 1.63 -9.77
CA ARG A 32 1.50 1.40 -8.78
C ARG A 32 1.78 0.23 -7.84
N THR A 33 2.22 -0.90 -8.39
CA THR A 33 2.49 -2.11 -7.62
C THR A 33 3.64 -1.89 -6.65
N SER A 34 4.71 -1.25 -7.07
CA SER A 34 5.85 -0.93 -6.21
C SER A 34 5.48 0.06 -5.10
N VAL A 35 4.63 1.05 -5.40
CA VAL A 35 4.10 1.97 -4.36
C VAL A 35 3.27 1.20 -3.33
N LEU A 36 2.37 0.31 -3.77
CA LEU A 36 1.57 -0.51 -2.87
C LEU A 36 2.44 -1.45 -2.02
N GLU A 37 3.44 -2.12 -2.63
CA GLU A 37 4.40 -2.95 -1.90
C GLU A 37 5.17 -2.14 -0.85
N LEU A 38 5.57 -0.92 -1.16
CA LEU A 38 6.25 -0.02 -0.22
C LEU A 38 5.32 0.37 0.95
N ILE A 39 4.09 0.78 0.66
CA ILE A 39 3.09 1.13 1.69
C ILE A 39 2.86 -0.07 2.62
N LEU A 40 2.69 -1.27 2.05
CA LEU A 40 2.50 -2.51 2.81
C LEU A 40 3.74 -2.88 3.63
N THR A 41 4.94 -2.66 3.10
CA THR A 41 6.20 -2.90 3.80
C THR A 41 6.35 -1.98 5.00
N ILE A 42 6.09 -0.67 4.83
CA ILE A 42 6.13 0.31 5.92
C ILE A 42 5.06 -0.01 6.96
N SER A 43 3.84 -0.30 6.53
CA SER A 43 2.73 -0.70 7.42
C SER A 43 3.04 -2.00 8.16
N GLY A 44 3.77 -2.91 7.52
CA GLY A 44 4.17 -4.19 8.09
C GLY A 44 5.33 -4.09 9.09
N ARG A 45 6.08 -2.98 9.11
CA ARG A 45 7.21 -2.76 10.03
C ARG A 45 6.75 -2.71 11.49
N ASP A 46 5.63 -2.04 11.77
CA ASP A 46 5.00 -2.03 13.09
C ASP A 46 3.51 -2.38 13.00
N LYS A 47 3.25 -3.69 12.95
CA LYS A 47 1.90 -4.25 12.84
C LYS A 47 1.00 -3.85 14.00
N LYS A 48 1.55 -3.68 15.22
CA LYS A 48 0.76 -3.36 16.41
C LYS A 48 0.30 -1.91 16.39
N MET A 49 1.21 -1.00 16.07
CA MET A 49 0.88 0.41 15.88
C MET A 49 -0.16 0.57 14.76
N MET A 50 0.08 -0.04 13.60
CA MET A 50 -0.87 0.05 12.48
C MET A 50 -2.24 -0.51 12.82
N LEU A 51 -2.31 -1.66 13.49
CA LEU A 51 -3.58 -2.22 13.93
C LEU A 51 -4.30 -1.29 14.92
N SER A 52 -3.57 -0.63 15.82
CA SER A 52 -4.14 0.35 16.75
C SER A 52 -4.73 1.57 16.02
N LEU A 53 -3.99 2.12 15.05
CA LEU A 53 -4.45 3.25 14.25
C LEU A 53 -5.70 2.90 13.43
N LEU A 54 -5.72 1.72 12.81
CA LEU A 54 -6.88 1.25 12.05
C LEU A 54 -8.10 1.06 12.95
N LYS A 55 -7.94 0.47 14.14
CA LYS A 55 -9.04 0.35 15.11
C LYS A 55 -9.61 1.71 15.52
N LYS A 56 -8.74 2.70 15.76
CA LYS A 56 -9.14 4.07 16.10
C LYS A 56 -9.89 4.77 14.97
N ALA A 57 -9.55 4.49 13.70
CA ALA A 57 -10.21 5.11 12.57
C ALA A 57 -11.61 4.53 12.26
N ILE A 58 -11.87 3.29 12.72
CA ILE A 58 -13.17 2.61 12.55
C ILE A 58 -14.13 2.90 13.72
N SER A 59 -13.59 3.20 14.90
CA SER A 59 -14.37 3.52 16.12
C SER A 59 -14.76 4.98 16.14
#